data_AF-A0A132TDI7-F1
#
_entry.id   AF-A0A132TDI7-F1
#
_cell.length_a   1.000
_cell.length_b   1.000
_cell.length_c   1.000
_cell.angle_alpha   90.00
_cell.angle_beta   90.00
_cell.angle_gamma   90.00
#
_symmetry.space_group_name_H-M   'P 1'
#
loop_
_entity.id
_entity.type
_entity.pdbx_description
1 polymer ?
#
loop_
_entity_poly.entity_id
_entity_poly.type
_entity_poly.pdbx_seq_one_letter_code
_entity_poly.pdbx_strand_id
1 'polypeptide(L)'
;MKHYESSLRTNSTVDQAQDAVTRLHNSVSQALSHPNDQTLSQAENSLQHAEEAVSHAPEGSVGRHGVDLTEDRLAEEKQRLALAEAANGENKQ
;
A
#
# COMPACT_ATOMS: atom_id res chain seq x y z
N MET A 1 15.06 25.80 -15.94
CA MET A 1 14.89 24.35 -16.19
C MET A 1 14.61 23.51 -14.93
N LYS A 2 14.88 23.98 -13.71
CA LYS A 2 14.67 23.20 -12.46
C LYS A 2 13.21 22.74 -12.19
N HIS A 3 12.21 23.46 -12.69
CA HIS A 3 10.80 23.13 -12.42
C HIS A 3 10.28 21.91 -13.18
N TYR A 4 10.84 21.61 -14.37
CA TYR A 4 10.38 20.51 -15.22
C TYR A 4 10.78 19.14 -14.65
N GLU A 5 12.02 19.00 -14.18
CA GLU A 5 12.48 17.78 -13.49
C GLU A 5 11.74 17.56 -12.17
N SER A 6 11.43 18.65 -11.45
CA SER A 6 10.65 18.59 -10.22
C SER A 6 9.26 18.01 -10.48
N SER A 7 8.53 18.48 -11.51
CA SER A 7 7.20 17.96 -11.86
C SER A 7 7.21 16.51 -12.34
N LEU A 8 8.25 16.07 -13.06
CA LEU A 8 8.38 14.68 -13.52
C LEU A 8 8.68 13.72 -12.36
N ARG A 9 9.62 14.09 -11.46
CA ARG A 9 9.83 13.35 -10.22
C ARG A 9 8.58 13.34 -9.35
N THR A 10 7.81 14.43 -9.39
CA THR A 10 6.62 14.58 -8.56
C THR A 10 5.58 13.52 -8.90
N ASN A 11 5.16 13.47 -10.16
CA ASN A 11 4.16 12.48 -10.57
C ASN A 11 4.67 11.04 -10.36
N SER A 12 5.97 10.78 -10.60
CA SER A 12 6.51 9.43 -10.52
C SER A 12 6.50 8.80 -9.12
N THR A 13 6.75 9.56 -8.03
CA THR A 13 6.75 8.97 -6.68
C THR A 13 5.35 8.74 -6.12
N VAL A 14 4.40 9.62 -6.45
CA VAL A 14 2.99 9.44 -6.08
C VAL A 14 2.38 8.27 -6.84
N ASP A 15 2.66 8.15 -8.15
CA ASP A 15 2.21 7.02 -8.96
C ASP A 15 2.76 5.68 -8.41
N GLN A 16 4.04 5.64 -8.04
CA GLN A 16 4.66 4.46 -7.41
C GLN A 16 3.97 4.07 -6.10
N ALA A 17 3.61 5.04 -5.27
CA ALA A 17 2.89 4.80 -4.02
C ALA A 17 1.48 4.26 -4.27
N GLN A 18 0.76 4.83 -5.24
CA GLN A 18 -0.57 4.35 -5.63
C GLN A 18 -0.53 2.92 -6.19
N ASP A 19 0.47 2.60 -7.01
CA ASP A 19 0.69 1.25 -7.54
C ASP A 19 1.05 0.25 -6.44
N ALA A 20 1.86 0.66 -5.47
CA ALA A 20 2.21 -0.18 -4.33
C ALA A 20 0.97 -0.47 -3.45
N VAL A 21 0.15 0.54 -3.13
CA VAL A 21 -1.10 0.35 -2.40
C VAL A 21 -2.11 -0.51 -3.18
N THR A 22 -2.16 -0.38 -4.52
CA THR A 22 -3.02 -1.23 -5.35
C THR A 22 -2.55 -2.70 -5.34
N ARG A 23 -1.24 -2.94 -5.33
CA ARG A 23 -0.71 -4.30 -5.15
C ARG A 23 -1.02 -4.87 -3.77
N LEU A 24 -0.87 -4.07 -2.71
CA LEU A 24 -1.29 -4.43 -1.36
C LEU A 24 -2.77 -4.83 -1.33
N HIS A 25 -3.66 -4.02 -1.91
CA HIS A 25 -5.09 -4.31 -1.98
C HIS A 25 -5.40 -5.68 -2.60
N ASN A 26 -4.71 -6.02 -3.70
CA ASN A 26 -4.88 -7.31 -4.36
C ASN A 26 -4.41 -8.48 -3.48
N SER A 27 -3.30 -8.32 -2.77
CA SER A 27 -2.78 -9.34 -1.86
C SER A 27 -3.68 -9.53 -0.63
N VAL A 28 -4.15 -8.43 -0.02
CA VAL A 28 -5.10 -8.45 1.10
C VAL A 28 -6.42 -9.08 0.70
N SER A 29 -6.93 -8.76 -0.50
CA SER A 29 -8.18 -9.37 -1.00
C SER A 29 -8.05 -10.88 -1.22
N GLN A 30 -6.88 -11.36 -1.65
CA GLN A 30 -6.57 -12.79 -1.71
C GLN A 30 -6.51 -13.41 -0.32
N ALA A 31 -5.85 -12.76 0.65
CA ALA A 31 -5.77 -13.23 2.03
C ALA A 31 -7.14 -13.29 2.72
N LEU A 32 -8.02 -12.31 2.49
CA LEU A 32 -9.39 -12.32 3.01
C LEU A 32 -10.24 -13.44 2.40
N SER A 33 -10.02 -13.76 1.12
CA SER A 33 -10.79 -14.81 0.43
C SER A 33 -10.30 -16.21 0.79
N HIS A 34 -8.98 -16.38 0.95
CA HIS A 34 -8.33 -17.66 1.25
C HIS A 34 -7.26 -17.45 2.33
N PRO A 35 -7.67 -17.27 3.60
CA PRO A 35 -6.75 -16.99 4.69
C PRO A 35 -5.88 -18.22 4.97
N ASN A 36 -4.58 -18.08 4.71
CA ASN A 36 -3.54 -19.04 5.06
C ASN A 36 -2.19 -18.31 5.19
N ASP A 37 -1.18 -19.01 5.71
CA ASP A 37 0.13 -18.40 6.00
C ASP A 37 0.81 -17.84 4.73
N GLN A 38 0.59 -18.45 3.57
CA GLN A 38 1.18 -17.98 2.31
C GLN A 38 0.52 -16.67 1.85
N THR A 39 -0.82 -16.59 1.84
CA THR A 39 -1.54 -15.40 1.39
C THR A 39 -1.32 -14.22 2.34
N LEU A 40 -1.23 -14.47 3.66
CA LEU A 40 -0.86 -13.46 4.64
C LEU A 40 0.57 -12.96 4.46
N SER A 41 1.55 -13.86 4.33
CA SER A 41 2.95 -13.46 4.10
C SER A 41 3.10 -12.59 2.84
N GLN A 42 2.36 -12.89 1.77
CA GLN A 42 2.35 -12.08 0.55
C GLN A 42 1.73 -10.70 0.76
N ALA A 43 0.65 -10.61 1.54
CA ALA A 43 0.02 -9.35 1.90
C ALA A 43 0.92 -8.49 2.80
N GLU A 44 1.57 -9.08 3.80
CA GLU A 44 2.56 -8.41 4.67
C GLU A 44 3.75 -7.87 3.87
N ASN A 45 4.27 -8.65 2.92
CA ASN A 45 5.38 -8.21 2.08
C ASN A 45 4.95 -7.05 1.16
N SER A 46 3.74 -7.14 0.61
CA SER A 46 3.14 -6.04 -0.16
C SER A 46 2.90 -4.80 0.70
N LEU A 47 2.57 -4.97 1.99
CA LEU A 47 2.36 -3.89 2.93
C LEU A 47 3.67 -3.14 3.18
N GLN A 48 4.76 -3.85 3.45
CA GLN A 48 6.07 -3.23 3.64
C GLN A 48 6.46 -2.36 2.43
N HIS A 49 6.26 -2.88 1.21
CA HIS A 49 6.55 -2.12 -0.01
C HIS A 49 5.62 -0.90 -0.18
N ALA A 50 4.34 -1.02 0.18
CA ALA A 50 3.40 0.09 0.14
C ALA A 50 3.75 1.17 1.16
N GLU A 51 4.15 0.81 2.39
CA GLU A 51 4.60 1.76 3.41
C GLU A 51 5.84 2.52 2.98
N GLU A 52 6.84 1.81 2.44
CA GLU A 52 8.06 2.43 1.92
C GLU A 52 7.74 3.43 0.80
N ALA A 53 6.96 3.02 -0.20
CA ALA A 53 6.58 3.88 -1.32
C ALA A 53 5.77 5.11 -0.87
N VAL A 54 4.83 4.95 0.06
CA VAL A 54 4.05 6.07 0.62
C VAL A 54 4.95 7.02 1.40
N SER A 55 5.94 6.53 2.15
CA SER A 55 6.86 7.39 2.90
C SER A 55 7.69 8.32 2.00
N HIS A 56 7.99 7.88 0.76
CA HIS A 56 8.72 8.65 -0.24
C HIS A 56 7.81 9.50 -1.15
N ALA A 57 6.50 9.26 -1.15
CA ALA A 57 5.55 10.00 -1.98
C ALA A 57 5.61 11.54 -1.79
N PRO A 58 5.77 12.08 -0.57
CA PRO A 58 5.92 13.53 -0.36
C PRO A 58 7.15 14.15 -1.04
N GLU A 59 8.25 13.39 -1.23
CA GLU A 59 9.50 13.89 -1.83
C GLU A 59 9.31 14.34 -3.27
N GLY A 60 8.30 13.78 -3.93
CA GLY A 60 7.79 14.22 -5.20
C GLY A 60 6.32 14.61 -5.11
N SER A 61 5.86 15.34 -4.10
CA SER A 61 4.51 15.91 -4.17
C SER A 61 4.59 17.44 -4.13
N VAL A 62 3.90 18.09 -5.07
CA VAL A 62 3.66 19.54 -4.99
C VAL A 62 2.32 19.72 -4.29
N GLY A 63 2.36 20.04 -2.99
CA GLY A 63 1.18 20.36 -2.20
C GLY A 63 0.39 19.16 -1.66
N ARG A 64 1.02 17.97 -1.52
CA ARG A 64 0.47 16.74 -0.88
C ARG A 64 -0.80 16.13 -1.48
N HIS A 65 -1.46 16.80 -2.42
CA HIS A 65 -2.57 16.21 -3.16
C HIS A 65 -2.13 14.90 -3.84
N GLY A 66 -2.85 13.81 -3.56
CA GLY A 66 -2.54 12.45 -4.00
C GLY A 66 -1.75 11.63 -2.98
N VAL A 67 -0.94 12.25 -2.14
CA VAL A 67 -0.30 11.58 -0.99
C VAL A 67 -1.35 11.25 0.06
N ASP A 68 -2.15 12.23 0.47
CA ASP A 68 -3.20 12.04 1.49
C ASP A 68 -4.17 10.90 1.13
N LEU A 69 -4.63 10.86 -0.13
CA LEU A 69 -5.49 9.78 -0.63
C LEU A 69 -4.79 8.40 -0.58
N THR A 70 -3.49 8.36 -0.84
CA THR A 70 -2.72 7.11 -0.84
C THR A 70 -2.47 6.64 0.60
N GLU A 71 -2.22 7.58 1.53
CA GLU A 71 -2.12 7.31 2.96
C GLU A 71 -3.43 6.77 3.53
N ASP A 72 -4.57 7.37 3.17
CA ASP A 72 -5.90 6.91 3.58
C ASP A 72 -6.17 5.48 3.10
N ARG A 73 -5.88 5.20 1.82
CA ARG A 73 -6.02 3.86 1.25
C ARG A 73 -5.08 2.85 1.93
N LEU A 74 -3.84 3.23 2.23
CA LEU A 74 -2.91 2.37 2.95
C LEU A 74 -3.43 2.04 4.35
N ALA A 75 -4.00 3.01 5.06
CA ALA A 75 -4.59 2.79 6.38
C ALA A 75 -5.79 1.83 6.33
N GLU A 76 -6.65 1.95 5.32
CA GLU A 76 -7.76 1.01 5.10
C GLU A 76 -7.25 -0.41 4.86
N GLU A 77 -6.25 -0.60 3.98
CA GLU A 77 -5.72 -1.93 3.68
C GLU A 77 -5.00 -2.56 4.88
N LYS A 78 -4.36 -1.77 5.75
CA LYS A 78 -3.81 -2.26 7.04
C LYS A 78 -4.90 -2.83 7.95
N GLN A 79 -6.05 -2.14 8.05
CA GLN A 79 -7.19 -2.64 8.81
C GLN A 79 -7.72 -3.95 8.22
N ARG A 80 -7.82 -4.02 6.89
CA ARG A 80 -8.29 -5.22 6.19
C ARG A 80 -7.33 -6.41 6.33
N LEU A 81 -6.01 -6.18 6.34
CA LEU A 81 -5.03 -7.23 6.59
C LEU A 81 -5.18 -7.82 8.00
N ALA A 82 -5.35 -6.99 9.03
CA ALA A 82 -5.57 -7.47 10.39
C ALA A 82 -6.81 -8.37 10.52
N LEU A 83 -7.86 -8.11 9.73
CA LEU A 83 -9.03 -9.00 9.65
C LEU A 83 -8.70 -10.35 9.02
N ALA A 84 -7.87 -10.38 7.97
CA ALA A 84 -7.43 -11.62 7.33
C ALA A 84 -6.54 -12.46 8.27
N GLU A 85 -5.66 -11.80 9.04
CA GLU A 85 -4.82 -12.46 10.06
C GLU A 85 -5.67 -13.11 11.15
N ALA A 86 -6.69 -12.41 11.64
CA ALA A 86 -7.63 -12.94 12.62
C ALA A 86 -8.37 -14.18 12.07
N ALA A 87 -8.87 -14.12 10.84
CA ALA A 87 -9.57 -15.22 10.20
C ALA A 87 -8.69 -16.49 10.01
N ASN A 88 -7.40 -16.31 9.68
CA ASN A 88 -6.46 -17.44 9.62
C ASN A 88 -6.21 -18.06 11.00
N GLY A 89 -6.17 -17.23 12.05
CA GLY A 89 -6.04 -17.68 13.43
C GLY A 89 -7.23 -18.54 13.88
N GLU A 90 -8.45 -18.17 13.49
CA GLU A 90 -9.67 -18.94 13.77
C GLU A 90 -9.69 -20.30 13.05
N ASN A 91 -9.24 -20.36 11.79
CA ASN A 91 -9.17 -21.61 11.01
C ASN A 91 -8.18 -22.65 11.56
N LYS A 92 -7.27 -22.24 12.44
CA LYS A 92 -6.26 -23.12 13.04
C LYS A 92 -6.71 -23.76 14.37
N GLN A 93 -7.89 -23.42 14.88
CA GLN A 93 -8.47 -23.98 16.11
C GLN A 93 -9.36 -25.19 15.83
#